data_AF-A0AAU2VFB6-F1
#
_entry.id   AF-A0AAU2VFB6-F1
#
_cell.length_a   1.000
_cell.length_b   1.000
_cell.length_c   1.000
_cell.angle_alpha   90.00
_cell.angle_beta   90.00
_cell.angle_gamma   90.00
#
_symmetry.space_group_name_H-M   'P 1'
#
loop_
_entity.id
_entity.type
_entity.pdbx_description
1 polymer ?
#
loop_
_entity_poly.entity_id
_entity_poly.type
_entity_poly.pdbx_seq_one_letter_code
_entity_poly.pdbx_strand_id
1 'polypeptide(L)'
;MFDSWQSWGARDLAVIGDSLTGNEIAATFTQVTGTPSTYIPMPHDELRAAVPDFGHDYAAMFQFFADRDLYTRARDINLLRRLHPDLMTFEDWLYHTGHPCRVTEPVTRTCTRPMPCIEPEASRP
;
A
#
# COMPACT_ATOMS: atom_id res chain seq x y z
N MET A 1 5.04 -10.92 24.22
CA MET A 1 4.08 -11.95 24.64
C MET A 1 2.91 -11.89 23.66
N PHE A 2 2.30 -13.01 23.28
CA PHE A 2 1.13 -12.99 22.39
C PHE A 2 -0.15 -12.97 23.23
N ASP A 3 -0.88 -11.86 23.19
CA ASP A 3 -1.98 -11.59 24.14
C ASP A 3 -3.24 -12.42 23.89
N SER A 4 -3.37 -13.06 22.72
CA SER A 4 -4.59 -13.80 22.33
C SER A 4 -4.30 -15.07 21.53
N TRP A 5 -3.17 -15.73 21.75
CA TRP A 5 -2.76 -16.89 20.94
C TRP A 5 -3.73 -18.08 21.07
N GLN A 6 -4.36 -18.28 22.23
CA GLN A 6 -5.32 -19.38 22.45
C GLN A 6 -6.59 -19.23 21.60
N SER A 7 -7.01 -18.01 21.28
CA SER A 7 -8.18 -17.76 20.43
C SER A 7 -7.88 -17.83 18.92
N TRP A 8 -6.60 -17.83 18.56
CA TRP A 8 -6.11 -17.80 17.17
C TRP A 8 -5.29 -19.03 16.76
N GLY A 9 -5.05 -19.97 17.68
CA GLY A 9 -4.34 -21.21 17.39
C GLY A 9 -4.97 -21.97 16.21
N ALA A 10 -4.14 -22.43 15.29
CA ALA A 10 -4.52 -23.20 14.09
C ALA A 10 -5.53 -22.49 13.16
N ARG A 11 -5.59 -21.16 13.17
CA ARG A 11 -6.38 -20.36 12.23
C ARG A 11 -5.46 -19.61 11.27
N ASP A 12 -5.90 -19.49 10.02
CA ASP A 12 -5.28 -18.60 9.06
C ASP A 12 -5.98 -17.24 9.11
N LEU A 13 -5.20 -16.18 9.34
CA LEU A 13 -5.68 -14.80 9.27
C LEU A 13 -5.05 -14.11 8.06
N ALA A 14 -5.80 -13.96 6.98
CA ALA A 14 -5.34 -13.26 5.80
C ALA A 14 -5.52 -11.74 5.97
N VAL A 15 -4.41 -11.00 6.05
CA VAL A 15 -4.39 -9.56 6.36
C VAL A 15 -4.42 -8.69 5.10
N ILE A 16 -5.24 -7.64 5.09
CA ILE A 16 -5.30 -6.61 4.03
C ILE A 16 -5.74 -5.28 4.65
N GLY A 17 -5.07 -4.17 4.30
CA GLY A 17 -5.47 -2.82 4.70
C GLY A 17 -6.35 -2.10 3.67
N ASP A 18 -6.16 -2.44 2.39
CA ASP A 18 -6.89 -1.85 1.27
C ASP A 18 -6.86 -2.78 0.04
N SER A 19 -7.82 -2.60 -0.88
CA SER A 19 -7.90 -3.37 -2.13
C SER A 19 -8.16 -2.43 -3.28
N LEU A 20 -7.07 -2.08 -3.98
CA LEU A 20 -7.07 -1.09 -5.05
C LEU A 20 -6.54 -1.72 -6.33
N THR A 21 -7.15 -1.35 -7.45
CA THR A 21 -6.59 -1.58 -8.78
C THR A 21 -5.33 -0.71 -8.99
N GLY A 22 -4.51 -1.06 -9.98
CA GLY A 22 -3.34 -0.24 -10.32
C GLY A 22 -3.69 1.22 -10.61
N ASN A 23 -4.82 1.46 -11.29
CA ASN A 23 -5.31 2.82 -11.58
C ASN A 23 -5.70 3.58 -10.31
N GLU A 24 -6.35 2.92 -9.34
CA GLU A 24 -6.70 3.53 -8.06
C GLU A 24 -5.47 3.82 -7.20
N ILE A 25 -4.46 2.94 -7.22
CA ILE A 25 -3.14 3.19 -6.59
C ILE A 25 -2.51 4.45 -7.19
N ALA A 26 -2.44 4.54 -8.52
CA ALA A 26 -1.86 5.71 -9.20
C ALA A 26 -2.62 7.01 -8.89
N ALA A 27 -3.96 6.96 -8.93
CA ALA A 27 -4.82 8.10 -8.61
C ALA A 27 -4.63 8.55 -7.15
N THR A 28 -4.62 7.61 -6.19
CA THR A 28 -4.39 7.91 -4.77
C THR A 28 -3.01 8.50 -4.55
N PHE A 29 -1.98 7.95 -5.21
CA PHE A 29 -0.62 8.48 -5.12
C PHE A 29 -0.54 9.91 -5.67
N THR A 30 -1.17 10.20 -6.82
CA THR A 30 -1.25 11.58 -7.35
C THR A 30 -1.98 12.52 -6.40
N GLN A 31 -3.09 12.08 -5.80
CA GLN A 31 -3.84 12.88 -4.84
C GLN A 31 -3.01 13.25 -3.62
N VAL A 32 -2.30 12.28 -3.02
CA VAL A 32 -1.53 12.49 -1.79
C VAL A 32 -0.25 13.27 -2.03
N THR A 33 0.47 12.95 -3.12
CA THR A 33 1.82 13.50 -3.36
C THR A 33 1.85 14.72 -4.28
N GLY A 34 0.77 14.99 -5.01
CA GLY A 34 0.73 15.98 -6.09
C GLY A 34 1.51 15.59 -7.34
N THR A 35 2.11 14.39 -7.38
CA THR A 35 2.91 13.92 -8.53
C THR A 35 2.01 13.19 -9.53
N PRO A 36 1.87 13.68 -10.77
CA PRO A 36 1.12 12.99 -11.82
C PRO A 36 1.64 11.57 -12.01
N SER A 37 0.77 10.58 -11.81
CA SER A 37 1.12 9.16 -11.82
C SER A 37 0.10 8.38 -12.64
N THR A 38 0.60 7.45 -13.43
CA THR A 38 -0.21 6.60 -14.31
C THR A 38 0.21 5.17 -14.09
N TYR A 39 -0.77 4.27 -13.97
CA TYR A 39 -0.51 2.85 -13.93
C TYR A 39 -0.25 2.32 -15.35
N ILE A 40 0.86 1.61 -15.52
CA ILE A 40 1.20 0.91 -16.74
C ILE A 40 1.31 -0.58 -16.39
N PRO A 41 0.40 -1.45 -16.90
CA PRO A 41 0.49 -2.88 -16.63
C PRO A 41 1.74 -3.46 -17.30
N MET A 42 2.56 -4.18 -16.52
CA MET A 42 3.73 -4.88 -17.03
C MET A 42 3.34 -6.28 -17.53
N PRO A 43 3.67 -6.66 -18.78
CA PRO A 43 3.47 -8.02 -19.27
C PRO A 43 4.20 -9.05 -18.41
N HIS A 44 3.59 -10.22 -18.18
CA HIS A 44 4.18 -11.26 -17.32
C HIS A 44 5.53 -11.78 -17.83
N ASP A 45 5.71 -11.90 -19.14
CA ASP A 45 6.99 -12.33 -19.73
C ASP A 45 8.10 -11.30 -19.50
N GLU A 46 7.77 -10.01 -19.50
CA GLU A 46 8.70 -8.93 -19.17
C GLU A 46 9.06 -8.97 -17.69
N LEU A 47 8.08 -9.13 -16.80
CA LEU A 47 8.32 -9.29 -15.36
C LEU A 47 9.21 -10.51 -15.05
N ARG A 48 9.01 -11.62 -15.78
CA ARG A 48 9.84 -12.82 -15.64
C ARG A 48 11.30 -12.55 -16.01
N ALA A 49 11.54 -11.74 -17.03
CA ALA A 49 12.88 -11.38 -17.48
C ALA A 49 13.53 -10.26 -16.64
N ALA A 50 12.72 -9.40 -16.00
CA ALA A 50 13.19 -8.20 -15.32
C ALA A 50 13.95 -8.46 -14.01
N VAL A 51 13.69 -9.59 -13.34
CA VAL A 51 14.33 -9.96 -12.07
C VAL A 51 15.13 -11.25 -12.25
N PRO A 52 16.48 -11.19 -12.30
CA PRO A 52 17.31 -12.38 -12.35
C PRO A 52 16.99 -13.33 -11.19
N ASP A 53 17.04 -14.63 -11.47
CA ASP A 53 16.80 -15.74 -10.54
C ASP A 53 15.38 -15.87 -9.97
N PHE A 54 14.62 -14.79 -9.81
CA PHE A 54 13.32 -14.78 -9.11
C PHE A 54 12.13 -14.25 -9.93
N GLY A 55 12.36 -13.75 -11.16
CA GLY A 55 11.29 -13.17 -11.97
C GLY A 55 10.14 -14.15 -12.27
N HIS A 56 10.45 -15.45 -12.33
CA HIS A 56 9.43 -16.49 -12.51
C HIS A 56 8.47 -16.58 -11.32
N ASP A 57 8.94 -16.42 -10.09
CA ASP A 57 8.11 -16.41 -8.88
C ASP A 57 7.18 -15.17 -8.86
N TYR A 58 7.72 -13.99 -9.17
CA TYR A 58 6.91 -12.77 -9.27
C TYR A 58 5.84 -12.89 -10.35
N ALA A 59 6.22 -13.36 -11.55
CA ALA A 59 5.26 -13.54 -12.64
C ALA A 59 4.13 -14.50 -12.25
N ALA A 60 4.44 -15.61 -11.57
CA ALA A 60 3.46 -16.56 -11.07
C ALA A 60 2.56 -15.96 -9.97
N MET A 61 3.13 -15.20 -9.03
CA MET A 61 2.38 -14.53 -7.97
C MET A 61 1.38 -13.51 -8.53
N PHE A 62 1.80 -12.65 -9.44
CA PHE A 62 0.90 -11.65 -10.05
C PHE A 62 -0.13 -12.30 -10.98
N GLN A 63 0.22 -13.39 -11.67
CA GLN A 63 -0.77 -14.16 -12.42
C GLN A 63 -1.82 -14.78 -11.48
N PHE A 64 -1.39 -15.32 -10.35
CA PHE A 64 -2.31 -15.83 -9.32
C PHE A 64 -3.25 -14.75 -8.78
N PHE A 65 -2.77 -13.52 -8.60
CA PHE A 65 -3.61 -12.37 -8.20
C PHE A 65 -4.59 -11.94 -9.28
N ALA A 66 -4.23 -12.04 -10.56
CA ALA A 66 -5.10 -11.71 -11.68
C ALA A 66 -6.20 -12.77 -11.90
N ASP A 67 -5.85 -14.05 -11.76
CA ASP A 67 -6.74 -15.18 -12.07
C ASP A 67 -7.68 -15.54 -10.91
N ARG A 68 -7.39 -15.10 -9.69
CA ARG A 68 -8.15 -15.45 -8.48
C ARG A 68 -8.70 -14.22 -7.79
N ASP A 69 -9.98 -14.27 -7.47
CA ASP A 69 -10.58 -13.32 -6.53
C ASP A 69 -10.17 -13.68 -5.10
N LEU A 70 -8.98 -13.22 -4.71
CA LEU A 70 -8.45 -13.37 -3.36
C LEU A 70 -9.07 -12.38 -2.37
N TYR A 71 -9.66 -11.30 -2.89
CA TYR A 71 -10.10 -10.17 -2.10
C TYR A 71 -11.48 -10.43 -1.50
N THR A 72 -12.46 -10.85 -2.29
CA THR A 72 -13.81 -11.09 -1.76
C THR A 72 -13.93 -12.43 -1.02
N ARG A 73 -13.05 -13.39 -1.32
CA ARG A 73 -13.17 -14.77 -0.81
C ARG A 73 -12.28 -15.11 0.37
N ALA A 74 -11.14 -14.44 0.52
CA ALA A 74 -10.15 -14.82 1.53
C ALA A 74 -9.81 -13.71 2.53
N ARG A 75 -10.16 -12.44 2.29
CA ARG A 75 -9.75 -11.32 3.15
C ARG A 75 -10.93 -10.44 3.58
N ASP A 76 -11.46 -10.68 4.78
CA ASP A 76 -12.53 -9.85 5.36
C ASP A 76 -11.94 -8.57 5.97
N ILE A 77 -11.89 -7.50 5.17
CA ILE A 77 -11.39 -6.18 5.61
C ILE A 77 -12.22 -5.59 6.77
N ASN A 78 -13.51 -5.90 6.87
CA ASN A 78 -14.37 -5.42 7.96
C ASN A 78 -14.02 -6.12 9.26
N LEU A 79 -13.74 -7.43 9.23
CA LEU A 79 -13.20 -8.16 10.37
C LEU A 79 -11.85 -7.57 10.79
N LEU A 80 -10.94 -7.33 9.86
CA LEU A 80 -9.62 -6.79 10.17
C LEU A 80 -9.69 -5.40 10.81
N ARG A 81 -10.55 -4.50 10.31
CA ARG A 81 -10.78 -3.19 10.95
C ARG A 81 -11.41 -3.28 12.34
N ARG A 82 -12.23 -4.31 12.61
CA ARG A 82 -12.71 -4.58 13.98
C ARG A 82 -11.60 -5.10 14.89
N LEU A 83 -10.71 -5.95 14.38
CA LEU A 83 -9.58 -6.50 15.13
C LEU A 83 -8.47 -5.46 15.38
N HIS A 84 -8.26 -4.56 14.41
CA HIS A 84 -7.25 -3.51 14.48
C HIS A 84 -7.86 -2.20 13.93
N PRO A 85 -8.47 -1.36 14.80
CA PRO A 85 -9.13 -0.12 14.39
C PRO A 85 -8.22 0.86 13.65
N ASP A 86 -6.92 0.85 13.96
CA ASP A 86 -5.91 1.71 13.32
C ASP A 86 -5.32 1.09 12.05
N LEU A 87 -5.98 0.09 11.46
CA LEU A 87 -5.53 -0.53 10.21
C LEU A 87 -5.60 0.50 9.07
N MET A 88 -4.43 0.93 8.61
CA MET A 88 -4.29 1.99 7.61
C MET A 88 -4.81 1.56 6.23
N THR A 89 -5.50 2.49 5.58
CA THR A 89 -5.72 2.46 4.12
C THR A 89 -4.42 2.77 3.38
N PHE A 90 -4.38 2.60 2.06
CA PHE A 90 -3.21 2.99 1.28
C PHE A 90 -2.94 4.51 1.38
N GLU A 91 -4.01 5.32 1.36
CA GLU A 91 -3.91 6.78 1.53
C GLU A 91 -3.34 7.17 2.89
N ASP A 92 -3.87 6.60 3.98
CA ASP A 92 -3.38 6.87 5.35
C ASP A 92 -1.91 6.48 5.49
N TRP A 93 -1.53 5.34 4.88
CA TRP A 93 -0.15 4.87 4.90
C TRP A 93 0.79 5.85 4.17
N LEU A 94 0.40 6.38 3.01
CA LEU A 94 1.20 7.37 2.28
C LEU A 94 1.45 8.64 3.10
N TYR A 95 0.42 9.11 3.83
CA TYR A 95 0.57 10.24 4.74
C TYR A 95 1.46 9.91 5.94
N HIS A 96 1.35 8.70 6.48
CA HIS A 96 2.09 8.27 7.66
C HIS A 96 3.59 8.08 7.39
N THR A 97 3.97 7.50 6.25
CA THR A 97 5.39 7.24 5.90
C THR A 97 6.11 8.46 5.35
N GLY A 98 5.43 9.61 5.30
CA GLY A 98 6.06 10.88 4.94
C GLY A 98 6.36 10.99 3.45
N HIS A 99 5.52 10.42 2.57
CA HIS A 99 5.51 10.82 1.17
C HIS A 99 4.97 12.26 1.09
N PRO A 100 5.84 13.29 1.08
CA PRO A 100 5.36 14.65 1.21
C PRO A 100 4.69 15.04 -0.10
N CYS A 101 3.56 15.74 -0.01
CA CYS A 101 3.04 16.50 -1.13
C CYS A 101 4.17 17.41 -1.65
N ARG A 102 4.62 17.19 -2.89
CA ARG A 102 5.55 18.12 -3.54
C ARG A 102 4.75 19.37 -3.85
N VAL A 103 5.06 20.46 -3.15
CA VAL A 103 4.54 21.79 -3.48
C VAL A 103 5.08 22.17 -4.86
N THR A 104 4.26 21.99 -5.90
CA THR A 104 4.46 22.67 -7.17
C THR A 104 3.79 24.04 -7.06
N GLU A 105 4.59 25.10 -6.89
CA GLU A 105 4.08 26.47 -6.86
C GLU A 105 3.57 26.92 -8.25
N PRO A 106 2.57 27.83 -8.33
CA PRO A 106 1.60 28.19 -7.28
C PRO A 106 0.17 27.93 -7.78
N VAL A 107 -0.49 26.90 -7.23
CA VAL A 107 -1.94 26.96 -7.03
C VAL A 107 -2.22 26.56 -5.59
N THR A 108 -2.66 27.55 -4.84
CA THR A 108 -3.13 27.50 -3.46
C THR A 108 -4.05 26.31 -3.21
N ARG A 109 -3.53 25.27 -2.55
CA ARG A 109 -4.36 24.39 -1.70
C ARG A 109 -3.63 24.13 -0.39
N THR A 110 -4.16 24.77 0.65
CA THR A 110 -3.83 24.60 2.05
C THR A 110 -3.93 23.12 2.41
N CYS A 111 -2.78 22.49 2.66
CA CYS A 111 -2.72 21.15 3.24
C CYS A 111 -3.32 21.24 4.65
N THR A 112 -4.62 20.97 4.77
CA THR A 112 -5.37 21.18 6.01
C THR A 112 -5.36 19.89 6.82
N ARG A 113 -4.17 19.52 7.32
CA ARG A 113 -4.03 18.71 8.54
C ARG A 113 -2.65 18.94 9.14
N PRO A 114 -2.54 19.38 10.40
CA PRO A 114 -1.26 19.61 11.04
C PRO A 114 -0.71 18.25 11.50
N MET A 115 0.07 17.59 10.66
CA MET A 115 1.11 16.69 11.19
C MET A 115 2.42 17.46 11.09
N PRO A 116 3.18 17.62 12.18
CA PRO A 116 4.47 18.30 12.11
C PRO A 116 5.37 17.50 11.18
N CYS A 117 5.82 18.15 10.10
CA CYS A 117 6.89 17.63 9.27
C CYS A 117 8.06 17.27 10.19
N ILE A 118 8.40 15.98 10.28
CA ILE A 118 9.61 15.56 10.98
C ILE A 118 10.77 16.03 10.10
N GLU A 119 11.47 17.08 10.55
CA GLU A 119 12.69 17.53 9.89
C GLU A 119 13.72 16.39 9.93
N PRO A 120 14.40 16.06 8.82
CA PRO A 120 15.48 15.09 8.84
C PRO A 120 16.60 15.66 9.72
N GLU A 121 16.90 14.97 10.82
CA GLU A 121 17.96 15.34 11.75
C GLU A 121 19.27 15.47 10.98
N ALA A 122 19.70 16.71 10.79
CA ALA A 122 20.96 17.02 10.14
C ALA A 122 22.08 16.30 10.90
N SER A 123 22.79 15.46 10.16
CA SER A 123 24.01 14.76 10.56
C SER A 123 24.85 15.66 11.48
N ARG A 124 24.91 15.31 12.77
CA ARG A 124 25.89 15.91 13.68
C ARG A 124 27.27 15.25 13.46
N PRO A 125 28.35 16.02 13.64
CA PRO A 125 29.72 15.64 13.26
C PRO A 125 30.29 14.47 14.07
#